data_AF-A0A1I6QCH1-F1
#
_entry.id   AF-A0A1I6QCH1-F1
#
_cell.length_a   1.000
_cell.length_b   1.000
_cell.length_c   1.000
_cell.angle_alpha   90.00
_cell.angle_beta   90.00
_cell.angle_gamma   90.00
#
_symmetry.space_group_name_H-M   'P 1'
#
loop_
_entity.id
_entity.type
_entity.pdbx_description
1 polymer ?
#
loop_
_entity_poly.entity_id
_entity_poly.type
_entity_poly.pdbx_seq_one_letter_code
_entity_poly.pdbx_strand_id
1 'polypeptide(L)'
;MPDQHSSTEVGTATIVYETPEDGRESVTVDNDRIAYFQDHWLFAYGTDEDGNDVVRRVPDNQVYYVERSVEEIGETFESTLEKAKDKIEDVRS
;
A
#
# COMPACT_ATOMS: atom_id res chain seq x y z
N MET A 1 24.62 21.57 -9.69
CA MET A 1 24.60 20.49 -8.68
C MET A 1 23.54 19.52 -9.14
N PRO A 2 23.82 18.23 -9.38
CA PRO A 2 22.76 17.27 -9.58
C PRO A 2 22.30 16.79 -8.19
N ASP A 3 21.05 17.08 -7.86
CA ASP A 3 20.36 16.54 -6.70
C ASP A 3 20.32 15.01 -6.83
N GLN A 4 21.13 14.34 -6.01
CA GLN A 4 21.04 12.91 -5.81
C GLN A 4 19.78 12.62 -4.99
N HIS A 5 18.61 12.66 -5.64
CA HIS A 5 17.50 11.85 -5.15
C HIS A 5 17.97 10.42 -5.26
N SER A 6 18.25 9.82 -4.11
CA SER A 6 18.46 8.39 -3.98
C SER A 6 17.20 7.69 -4.46
N SER A 7 17.11 7.44 -5.76
CA SER A 7 16.18 6.48 -6.34
C SER A 7 16.65 5.09 -5.90
N THR A 8 16.54 4.79 -4.60
CA THR A 8 16.28 3.40 -4.22
C THR A 8 15.04 3.07 -5.03
N GLU A 9 15.14 2.09 -5.92
CA GLU A 9 14.05 1.56 -6.74
C GLU A 9 13.03 0.90 -5.81
N VAL A 10 12.36 1.71 -4.99
CA VAL A 10 11.20 1.30 -4.22
C VAL A 10 10.13 1.02 -5.25
N GLY A 11 9.72 -0.24 -5.37
CA GLY A 11 8.66 -0.59 -6.32
C GLY A 11 7.40 0.26 -6.10
N THR A 12 6.52 0.31 -7.08
CA THR A 12 5.27 1.07 -7.00
C THR A 12 4.17 0.25 -6.32
N ALA A 13 3.23 0.92 -5.66
CA ALA A 13 2.03 0.34 -5.10
C ALA A 13 0.79 1.05 -5.64
N THR A 14 -0.20 0.29 -6.06
CA THR A 14 -1.50 0.76 -6.51
C THR A 14 -2.55 0.33 -5.50
N ILE A 15 -3.28 1.30 -4.95
CA ILE A 15 -4.40 1.08 -4.03
C ILE A 15 -5.71 1.47 -4.71
N VAL A 16 -6.74 0.63 -4.59
CA VAL A 16 -8.09 0.93 -5.06
C VAL A 16 -9.07 0.92 -3.90
N TYR A 17 -9.80 2.01 -3.72
CA TYR A 17 -10.65 2.24 -2.56
C TYR A 17 -11.93 3.00 -2.90
N GLU A 18 -12.92 2.92 -2.01
CA GLU A 18 -14.17 3.67 -2.14
C GLU A 18 -14.01 5.13 -1.70
N THR A 19 -14.52 6.04 -2.52
CA THR A 19 -14.64 7.46 -2.17
C THR A 19 -16.11 7.86 -2.08
N PRO A 20 -16.45 8.83 -1.22
CA PRO A 20 -17.83 9.32 -1.09
C PRO A 20 -18.32 10.06 -2.35
N GLU A 21 -17.41 10.49 -3.21
CA GLU A 21 -17.67 11.36 -4.37
C GLU A 21 -17.74 10.58 -5.70
N ASP A 22 -16.88 9.58 -5.92
CA ASP A 22 -16.83 8.83 -7.18
C ASP A 22 -16.92 7.30 -6.99
N GLY A 23 -17.29 6.82 -5.80
CA GLY A 23 -17.56 5.41 -5.53
C GLY A 23 -16.32 4.49 -5.53
N ARG A 24 -15.34 4.67 -6.43
CA ARG A 24 -14.08 3.93 -6.51
C ARG A 24 -12.98 4.78 -7.13
N GLU A 25 -11.88 4.95 -6.42
CA GLU A 25 -10.68 5.65 -6.87
C GLU A 25 -9.47 4.73 -6.81
N SER A 26 -8.58 4.83 -7.80
CA SER A 26 -7.29 4.13 -7.83
C SER A 26 -6.13 5.11 -7.79
N VAL A 27 -5.18 4.89 -6.88
CA VAL A 27 -4.00 5.74 -6.73
C VAL A 27 -2.75 4.88 -6.77
N THR A 28 -1.78 5.29 -7.58
CA THR A 28 -0.46 4.67 -7.65
C THR A 28 0.56 5.58 -6.96
N VAL A 29 1.28 5.02 -5.98
CA VAL A 29 2.30 5.69 -5.16
C VAL A 29 3.54 4.80 -5.06
N ASP A 30 4.64 5.34 -4.56
CA ASP A 30 5.83 4.55 -4.22
C ASP A 30 5.56 3.65 -2.99
N ASN A 31 6.17 2.47 -2.92
CA ASN A 31 5.98 1.54 -1.78
C ASN A 31 6.29 2.18 -0.42
N ASP A 32 7.26 3.09 -0.34
CA ASP A 32 7.61 3.82 0.89
C ASP A 32 6.52 4.85 1.29
N ARG A 33 5.70 5.27 0.33
CA ARG A 33 4.63 6.27 0.51
C ARG A 33 3.27 5.63 0.79
N ILE A 34 3.20 4.31 0.97
CA ILE A 34 2.02 3.59 1.42
C ILE A 34 2.31 2.69 2.62
N ALA A 35 1.40 2.67 3.58
CA ALA A 35 1.51 1.82 4.76
C ALA A 35 0.14 1.32 5.20
N TYR A 36 0.13 0.18 5.88
CA TYR A 36 -1.05 -0.33 6.57
C TYR A 36 -0.83 -0.24 8.08
N PHE A 37 -1.74 0.43 8.79
CA PHE A 37 -1.64 0.66 10.22
C PHE A 37 -3.02 0.82 10.87
N GLN A 38 -3.22 0.18 12.02
CA GLN A 38 -4.48 0.20 12.78
C GLN A 38 -5.72 -0.05 11.90
N ASP A 39 -5.69 -1.09 11.06
CA ASP A 39 -6.81 -1.42 10.18
C ASP A 39 -7.12 -0.37 9.10
N HIS A 40 -6.16 0.50 8.81
CA HIS A 40 -6.28 1.54 7.82
C HIS A 40 -5.08 1.54 6.89
N TRP A 41 -5.33 1.86 5.63
CA TRP A 41 -4.32 2.20 4.64
C TRP A 41 -4.02 3.70 4.71
N LEU A 42 -2.75 4.03 4.72
CA LEU A 42 -2.24 5.39 4.68
C LEU A 42 -1.39 5.53 3.42
N PHE A 43 -1.68 6.52 2.59
CA PHE A 43 -0.87 6.79 1.41
C PHE A 43 -0.83 8.28 1.08
N ALA A 44 0.31 8.75 0.58
CA ALA A 44 0.47 10.13 0.12
C ALA A 44 0.04 10.25 -1.35
N TYR A 45 -1.05 10.98 -1.62
CA TYR A 45 -1.66 11.06 -2.96
C TYR A 45 -1.40 12.40 -3.67
N GLY A 46 -0.66 13.31 -3.04
CA GLY A 46 -0.38 14.62 -3.60
C GLY A 46 0.44 15.48 -2.65
N THR A 47 0.59 16.74 -3.03
CA THR A 47 1.33 17.75 -2.28
C THR A 47 0.48 19.00 -2.18
N ASP A 48 0.43 19.62 -1.01
CA ASP A 48 -0.32 20.86 -0.77
C ASP A 48 0.41 22.09 -1.34
N GLU A 49 -0.23 23.26 -1.33
CA GLU A 49 0.31 24.54 -1.82
C GLU A 49 1.64 24.92 -1.13
N ASP A 50 1.85 24.42 0.09
CA ASP A 50 3.02 24.65 0.91
C ASP A 50 4.14 23.60 0.69
N GLY A 51 3.94 22.64 -0.22
CA GLY A 51 4.94 21.60 -0.52
C GLY A 51 4.91 20.39 0.43
N ASN A 52 3.90 20.28 1.30
CA ASN A 52 3.75 19.16 2.24
C ASN A 52 2.99 17.99 1.61
N ASP A 53 3.44 16.75 1.84
CA ASP A 53 2.73 15.54 1.42
C ASP A 53 1.34 15.45 2.06
N VAL A 54 0.32 15.28 1.22
CA VAL A 54 -1.05 15.08 1.68
C VAL A 54 -1.30 13.58 1.83
N VAL A 55 -1.41 13.14 3.09
CA VAL A 55 -1.67 11.74 3.44
C VAL A 55 -3.17 11.49 3.55
N ARG A 56 -3.66 10.46 2.85
CA ARG A 56 -5.02 9.96 2.99
C ARG A 56 -5.03 8.70 3.85
N ARG A 57 -6.02 8.61 4.75
CA ARG A 57 -6.28 7.44 5.57
C ARG A 57 -7.60 6.81 5.15
N VAL A 58 -7.57 5.54 4.77
CA VAL A 58 -8.73 4.78 4.31
C VAL A 58 -8.87 3.51 5.15
N PRO A 59 -10.04 3.22 5.74
CA PRO A 59 -10.25 1.96 6.47
C PRO A 59 -10.17 0.76 5.52
N ASP A 60 -9.66 -0.39 6.00
CA ASP A 60 -9.48 -1.59 5.18
C ASP A 60 -10.79 -2.05 4.51
N ASN A 61 -11.93 -1.91 5.20
CA ASN A 61 -13.25 -2.29 4.70
C ASN A 61 -13.71 -1.44 3.51
N GLN A 62 -13.05 -0.31 3.22
CA GLN A 62 -13.30 0.50 2.02
C GLN A 62 -12.25 0.27 0.92
N VAL A 63 -11.23 -0.54 1.19
CA VAL A 63 -10.19 -0.87 0.21
C VAL A 63 -10.56 -2.17 -0.50
N TYR A 64 -10.59 -2.12 -1.83
CA TYR A 64 -10.85 -3.30 -2.65
C TYR A 64 -9.62 -4.17 -2.76
N TYR A 65 -8.49 -3.57 -3.12
CA TYR A 65 -7.21 -4.24 -3.22
C TYR A 65 -6.04 -3.25 -3.17
N VAL A 66 -4.89 -3.78 -2.78
CA VAL A 66 -3.59 -3.11 -2.90
C VAL A 66 -2.67 -4.04 -3.66
N GLU A 67 -2.18 -3.57 -4.79
CA GLU A 67 -1.17 -4.23 -5.60
C GLU A 67 0.18 -3.55 -5.35
N ARG A 68 1.24 -4.30 -5.10
CA ARG A 68 2.60 -3.75 -4.97
C ARG A 68 3.56 -4.45 -5.92
N SER A 69 4.23 -3.66 -6.75
CA SER A 69 5.40 -4.06 -7.49
C SER A 69 6.56 -4.17 -6.52
N VAL A 70 7.24 -5.30 -6.60
CA VAL A 70 8.34 -5.66 -5.71
C VAL A 70 9.43 -6.15 -6.64
N GLU A 71 10.40 -5.28 -6.88
CA GLU A 71 11.61 -5.66 -7.59
C GLU A 71 12.29 -6.72 -6.72
N GLU A 72 12.24 -7.99 -7.15
CA GLU A 72 12.63 -9.21 -6.41
C GLU A 72 11.62 -9.80 -5.39
N ILE A 73 10.43 -10.24 -5.82
CA ILE A 73 9.66 -11.26 -5.06
C ILE A 73 9.30 -12.46 -5.94
N GLY A 74 10.30 -13.31 -6.19
CA GLY A 74 10.06 -14.73 -6.40
C GLY A 74 9.84 -15.50 -5.09
N GLU A 75 10.32 -14.98 -3.94
CA GLU A 75 10.50 -15.83 -2.74
C GLU A 75 9.67 -15.43 -1.50
N THR A 76 9.10 -14.22 -1.44
CA THR A 76 8.46 -13.69 -0.22
C THR A 76 6.93 -13.78 -0.19
N PHE A 77 6.24 -13.86 -1.34
CA PHE A 77 4.77 -13.84 -1.38
C PHE A 77 4.14 -15.18 -0.98
N GLU A 78 4.77 -16.30 -1.35
CA GLU A 78 4.29 -17.64 -0.95
C GLU A 78 4.43 -17.83 0.58
N SER A 79 5.57 -17.48 1.16
CA SER A 79 5.83 -17.66 2.59
C SER A 79 4.88 -16.88 3.52
N THR A 80 4.34 -15.73 3.12
CA THR A 80 3.39 -14.98 3.98
C THR A 80 1.98 -15.56 3.89
N LEU A 81 1.57 -16.05 2.71
CA LEU A 81 0.27 -16.69 2.52
C LEU A 81 0.23 -18.09 3.15
N GLU A 82 1.32 -18.84 3.07
CA GLU A 82 1.47 -20.15 3.72
C GLU A 82 1.37 -20.04 5.24
N LYS A 83 2.00 -19.01 5.83
CA LYS A 83 1.93 -18.73 7.27
C LYS A 83 0.55 -18.24 7.74
N ALA A 84 -0.23 -17.60 6.87
CA ALA A 84 -1.59 -17.19 7.20
C ALA A 84 -2.57 -18.38 7.16
N LYS A 85 -2.38 -19.34 6.24
CA LYS A 85 -3.19 -20.56 6.16
C LYS A 85 -2.99 -21.47 7.37
N ASP A 86 -1.72 -21.69 7.77
CA ASP A 86 -1.36 -22.53 8.92
C ASP A 86 -2.03 -22.05 10.23
N LYS A 87 -2.16 -20.73 10.40
CA LYS A 87 -2.76 -20.12 11.59
C LYS A 87 -4.29 -20.16 11.63
N ILE A 88 -4.96 -20.41 10.50
CA ILE A 88 -6.43 -20.52 10.41
C ILE A 88 -6.88 -21.97 10.62
N GLU A 89 -6.01 -22.96 10.37
CA GLU A 89 -6.30 -24.38 10.59
C GLU A 89 -6.13 -24.80 12.05
N ASP A 90 -5.23 -24.16 12.81
CA ASP A 90 -5.00 -24.44 14.25
C ASP A 90 -6.19 -24.07 15.15
N VAL A 91 -7.04 -23.13 14.73
CA VAL A 91 -8.25 -22.70 15.49
C VAL A 91 -9.43 -23.68 15.33
N ARG A 92 -9.29 -24.74 14.51
CA ARG A 92 -10.36 -25.70 14.24
C ARG A 92 -10.13 -27.09 14.87
N SER A 93 -9.09 -27.27 15.69
CA SER A 93 -8.83 -28.53 16.43
C SER A 93 -9.16 -28.46 17.91
#